data_AF-A0A2K8P8K9-F1
#
_entry.id   AF-A0A2K8P8K9-F1
#
_cell.length_a   1.000
_cell.length_b   1.000
_cell.length_c   1.000
_cell.angle_alpha   90.00
_cell.angle_beta   90.00
_cell.angle_gamma   90.00
#
_symmetry.space_group_name_H-M   'P 1'
#
loop_
_entity.id
_entity.type
_entity.pdbx_description
1 polymer ?
#
loop_
_entity_poly.entity_id
_entity_poly.type
_entity_poly.pdbx_seq_one_letter_code
_entity_poly.pdbx_strand_id
1 'polypeptide(L)'
;MPEYRSPRAHRLARILADMAPGAAVLRISQLDPSQSWPSPFCRAYDRLGRGIPLTRVRGLTAARWVIRAHPDVRWDQPYDLDLDSGVLRPATERHTAVERRR
;
A
#
# COMPACT_ATOMS: atom_id res chain seq x y z
N MET A 1 -4.92 3.68 -20.71
CA MET A 1 -3.75 2.92 -20.21
C MET A 1 -4.20 1.49 -19.98
N PRO A 2 -3.72 0.49 -20.74
CA PRO A 2 -4.10 -0.89 -20.49
C PRO A 2 -3.46 -1.37 -19.19
N GLU A 3 -4.18 -2.19 -18.44
CA GLU A 3 -3.79 -2.67 -17.12
C GLU A 3 -2.56 -3.61 -17.25
N TYR A 4 -1.35 -3.08 -17.02
CA TYR A 4 -0.12 -3.86 -17.13
C TYR A 4 0.06 -4.78 -15.92
N ARG A 5 -0.41 -6.02 -16.05
CA ARG A 5 -0.26 -7.05 -15.02
C ARG A 5 1.14 -7.68 -15.11
N SER A 6 2.08 -7.19 -14.30
CA SER A 6 3.43 -7.75 -14.24
C SER A 6 3.46 -9.03 -13.35
N PRO A 7 3.96 -10.18 -13.84
CA PRO A 7 4.12 -11.39 -13.01
C PRO A 7 4.97 -11.15 -11.75
N ARG A 8 5.90 -10.20 -11.80
CA ARG A 8 6.70 -9.77 -10.64
C ARG A 8 5.84 -9.02 -9.62
N ALA A 9 4.94 -8.16 -10.07
CA ALA A 9 4.01 -7.44 -9.20
C ALA A 9 3.02 -8.40 -8.52
N HIS A 10 2.52 -9.41 -9.25
CA HIS A 10 1.64 -10.42 -8.68
C HIS A 10 2.34 -11.30 -7.64
N ARG A 11 3.59 -11.71 -7.88
CA ARG A 11 4.40 -12.42 -6.87
C ARG A 11 4.64 -11.56 -5.64
N LEU A 12 4.97 -10.28 -5.82
CA LEU A 12 5.16 -9.35 -4.71
C LEU A 12 3.87 -9.23 -3.88
N ALA A 13 2.72 -9.06 -4.53
CA ALA A 13 1.42 -8.98 -3.87
C ALA A 13 1.13 -10.19 -2.97
N ARG A 14 1.44 -11.41 -3.43
CA ARG A 14 1.32 -12.62 -2.60
C ARG A 14 2.18 -12.59 -1.34
N ILE A 15 3.46 -12.22 -1.46
CA ILE A 15 4.36 -12.17 -0.29
C ILE A 15 3.89 -11.08 0.69
N LEU A 16 3.39 -9.97 0.17
CA LEU A 16 2.83 -8.90 0.98
C LEU A 16 1.54 -9.33 1.71
N ALA A 17 0.69 -10.15 1.08
CA ALA A 17 -0.50 -10.71 1.71
C ALA A 17 -0.16 -11.63 2.89
N ASP A 18 0.91 -12.42 2.78
CA ASP A 18 1.39 -13.25 3.89
C ASP A 18 1.89 -12.41 5.08
N MET A 19 2.47 -11.22 4.81
CA MET A 19 2.92 -10.29 5.84
C MET A 19 1.79 -9.49 6.52
N ALA A 20 0.65 -9.36 5.85
CA ALA A 20 -0.54 -8.63 6.30
C ALA A 20 -1.80 -9.50 6.18
N PRO A 21 -1.96 -10.54 7.01
CA PRO A 21 -3.12 -11.44 6.93
C PRO A 21 -4.44 -10.68 7.05
N GLY A 22 -5.38 -10.96 6.13
CA GLY A 22 -6.69 -10.31 6.06
C GLY A 22 -6.69 -8.99 5.28
N ALA A 23 -5.53 -8.44 4.91
CA ALA A 23 -5.45 -7.28 4.06
C ALA A 23 -5.85 -7.63 2.62
N ALA A 24 -6.65 -6.76 2.02
CA ALA A 24 -6.95 -6.77 0.61
C ALA A 24 -6.18 -5.68 -0.15
N VAL A 25 -5.87 -4.58 0.54
CA VAL A 25 -5.19 -3.41 -0.03
C VAL A 25 -4.08 -2.96 0.88
N LEU A 26 -2.94 -2.63 0.29
CA LEU A 26 -1.90 -1.84 0.96
C LEU A 26 -1.86 -0.44 0.37
N ARG A 27 -1.85 0.58 1.22
CA ARG A 27 -1.63 1.97 0.83
C ARG A 27 -0.21 2.38 1.11
N ILE A 28 0.51 2.84 0.09
CA ILE A 28 1.93 3.20 0.17
C ILE A 28 2.08 4.68 -0.17
N SER A 29 2.90 5.38 0.62
CA SER A 29 3.27 6.79 0.40
C SER A 29 4.70 7.03 0.88
N GLN A 30 5.40 8.01 0.29
CA GLN A 30 6.62 8.57 0.90
C GLN A 30 6.32 9.81 1.76
N LEU A 31 5.13 10.38 1.64
CA LEU A 31 4.63 11.43 2.52
C LEU A 31 3.78 10.79 3.62
N ASP A 32 4.28 10.79 4.84
CA ASP A 32 3.44 10.58 6.02
C ASP A 32 2.91 11.97 6.43
N PRO A 33 1.59 12.21 6.43
CA PRO A 33 1.02 13.50 6.83
C PRO A 33 1.33 13.87 8.30
N SER A 34 1.86 12.94 9.10
CA SER A 34 2.26 13.14 10.50
C SER A 34 3.78 13.26 10.74
N GLN A 35 4.64 13.08 9.73
CA GLN A 35 6.10 13.17 9.90
C GLN A 35 6.75 14.16 8.92
N SER A 36 7.63 15.01 9.44
CA SER A 36 8.30 16.11 8.74
C SER A 36 9.36 15.68 7.71
N TRP A 37 9.67 14.39 7.64
CA TRP A 37 10.64 13.83 6.70
C TRP A 37 9.98 12.74 5.86
N PRO A 38 10.21 12.70 4.53
CA PRO A 38 9.66 11.66 3.69
C PRO A 38 10.15 10.29 4.16
N SER A 39 9.26 9.54 4.78
CA SER A 39 9.52 8.20 5.29
C SER A 39 8.54 7.26 4.62
N PRO A 40 9.00 6.20 3.95
CA PRO A 40 8.11 5.21 3.36
C PRO A 40 7.14 4.68 4.40
N PHE A 41 5.86 4.82 4.11
CA PHE A 41 4.78 4.46 4.99
C PHE A 41 3.82 3.50 4.30
N CYS A 42 3.28 2.55 5.07
CA CYS A 42 2.32 1.57 4.59
C CYS A 42 1.19 1.39 5.59
N ARG A 43 -0.05 1.39 5.08
CA ARG A 43 -1.26 0.95 5.80
C ARG A 43 -1.88 -0.24 5.10
N ALA A 44 -2.45 -1.15 5.88
CA ALA A 44 -3.24 -2.25 5.37
C ALA A 44 -4.73 -1.98 5.57
N TYR A 45 -5.54 -2.39 4.61
CA TYR A 45 -6.99 -2.35 4.66
C TYR A 45 -7.58 -3.69 4.24
N ASP A 46 -8.67 -4.09 4.89
CA ASP A 46 -9.50 -5.20 4.42
C ASP A 46 -10.35 -4.80 3.19
N ARG A 47 -11.14 -5.75 2.65
CA ARG A 47 -12.05 -5.49 1.51
C ARG A 47 -13.16 -4.47 1.82
N LEU A 48 -13.44 -4.23 3.10
CA LEU A 48 -14.44 -3.27 3.57
C LEU A 48 -13.83 -1.88 3.82
N GLY A 49 -12.53 -1.70 3.56
CA GLY A 49 -11.79 -0.46 3.80
C GLY A 49 -11.44 -0.22 5.27
N ARG A 50 -11.55 -1.24 6.14
CA ARG A 50 -11.17 -1.13 7.56
C ARG A 50 -9.67 -1.31 7.70
N GLY A 51 -9.05 -0.44 8.50
CA GLY A 51 -7.62 -0.50 8.77
C GLY A 51 -7.23 -1.77 9.53
N ILE A 52 -6.21 -2.46 9.05
CA ILE A 52 -5.59 -3.60 9.72
C ILE A 52 -4.27 -3.14 10.34
N PRO A 53 -4.04 -3.41 11.64
CA PRO A 53 -2.82 -3.01 12.29
C PRO A 53 -1.61 -3.74 11.68
N LEU A 54 -0.63 -2.96 11.24
CA LEU A 54 0.70 -3.45 10.89
C LEU A 54 1.70 -3.00 11.95
N THR A 55 2.65 -3.88 12.29
CA THR A 55 3.82 -3.43 13.04
C THR A 55 4.61 -2.44 12.18
N ARG A 56 5.28 -1.48 12.82
CA ARG A 56 6.11 -0.48 12.11
C ARG A 56 7.13 -1.12 11.17
N VAL A 57 7.75 -2.22 11.59
CA VAL A 57 8.73 -2.97 10.78
C VAL A 57 8.08 -3.57 9.54
N ARG A 58 6.93 -4.23 9.66
CA ARG A 58 6.21 -4.81 8.52
C ARG A 58 5.74 -3.74 7.54
N GLY A 59 5.19 -2.64 8.06
CA GLY A 59 4.77 -1.51 7.23
C GLY A 59 5.94 -0.91 6.44
N LEU A 60 7.08 -0.67 7.09
CA LEU A 60 8.26 -0.10 6.43
C LEU A 60 8.87 -1.06 5.39
N THR A 61 8.95 -2.35 5.71
CA THR A 61 9.43 -3.38 4.77
C THR A 61 8.54 -3.47 3.53
N ALA A 62 7.22 -3.53 3.73
CA ALA A 62 6.24 -3.55 2.64
C ALA A 62 6.36 -2.30 1.75
N ALA A 63 6.37 -1.10 2.36
CA ALA A 63 6.50 0.15 1.62
C ALA A 63 7.76 0.17 0.74
N ARG A 64 8.92 -0.22 1.30
CA ARG A 64 10.20 -0.24 0.57
C ARG A 64 10.20 -1.22 -0.59
N TRP A 65 9.59 -2.40 -0.41
CA TRP A 65 9.52 -3.40 -1.47
C TRP A 65 8.63 -2.94 -2.62
N VAL A 66 7.49 -2.33 -2.32
CA VAL A 66 6.60 -1.77 -3.34
C VAL A 66 7.27 -0.60 -4.07
N ILE A 67 7.86 0.36 -3.35
CA ILE A 67 8.58 1.49 -3.96
C ILE A 67 9.69 1.00 -4.91
N ARG A 68 10.47 0.00 -4.48
CA ARG A 68 11.55 -0.56 -5.31
C ARG A 68 11.02 -1.32 -6.54
N ALA A 69 9.85 -1.95 -6.44
CA ALA A 69 9.23 -2.69 -7.55
C ALA A 69 8.59 -1.77 -8.60
N HIS A 70 8.36 -0.50 -8.27
CA HIS A 70 7.74 0.49 -9.14
C HIS A 70 8.57 1.79 -9.17
N PRO A 71 9.77 1.76 -9.78
CA PRO A 71 10.69 2.91 -9.79
C PRO A 71 10.14 4.13 -10.56
N ASP A 72 9.23 3.91 -11.52
CA ASP A 72 8.65 4.96 -12.36
C ASP A 72 7.48 5.70 -11.68
N VAL A 73 7.05 5.24 -10.50
CA VAL A 73 5.95 5.86 -9.75
C VAL A 73 6.48 7.00 -8.90
N ARG A 74 5.87 8.18 -9.05
CA ARG A 74 6.08 9.29 -8.13
C ARG A 74 5.29 9.05 -6.85
N TRP A 75 6.00 8.91 -5.73
CA TRP A 75 5.43 8.59 -4.40
C TRP A 75 5.09 9.84 -3.57
N ASP A 76 4.92 10.98 -4.24
CA ASP A 76 4.45 12.25 -3.68
C ASP A 76 2.93 12.23 -3.36
N GLN A 77 2.25 11.16 -3.73
CA GLN A 77 0.87 10.89 -3.36
C GLN A 77 0.72 9.41 -2.96
N PRO A 78 -0.31 9.07 -2.16
CA PRO A 78 -0.56 7.69 -1.79
C PRO A 78 -1.06 6.86 -2.98
N TYR A 79 -0.63 5.60 -3.04
CA TYR A 79 -1.13 4.59 -3.99
C TYR A 79 -1.64 3.36 -3.25
N ASP A 80 -2.71 2.77 -3.77
CA ASP A 80 -3.30 1.53 -3.30
C ASP A 80 -2.80 0.38 -4.19
N LEU A 81 -2.12 -0.60 -3.58
CA LEU A 81 -1.78 -1.88 -4.17
C LEU A 81 -2.85 -2.89 -3.79
N ASP A 82 -3.53 -3.42 -4.79
CA ASP A 82 -4.46 -4.54 -4.65
C ASP A 82 -3.67 -5.85 -4.51
N LEU A 83 -3.87 -6.55 -3.38
CA LEU A 83 -3.09 -7.74 -3.04
C LEU A 83 -3.51 -9.00 -3.81
N ASP A 84 -4.68 -9.00 -4.44
CA ASP A 84 -5.17 -10.12 -5.24
C ASP A 84 -4.64 -10.05 -6.68
N SER A 85 -4.72 -8.88 -7.28
CA SER A 85 -4.34 -8.63 -8.66
C SER A 85 -2.89 -8.15 -8.81
N GLY A 86 -2.30 -7.56 -7.77
CA GLY A 86 -1.01 -6.88 -7.81
C GLY A 86 -1.03 -5.55 -8.56
N VAL A 87 -2.23 -5.00 -8.83
CA VAL A 87 -2.38 -3.73 -9.54
C VAL A 87 -2.21 -2.57 -8.57
N LEU A 88 -1.35 -1.63 -8.95
CA LEU A 88 -1.11 -0.38 -8.22
C LEU A 88 -1.94 0.74 -8.86
N ARG A 89 -2.68 1.49 -8.05
CA ARG A 89 -3.52 2.62 -8.50
C ARG A 89 -3.38 3.80 -7.55
N PRO A 90 -3.58 5.06 -8.00
CA PRO A 90 -3.69 6.18 -7.09
C PRO A 90 -4.72 5.88 -5.99
N ALA A 91 -4.40 6.26 -4.76
CA ALA A 91 -5.24 5.95 -3.60
C ALA A 91 -6.64 6.55 -3.75
N THR A 92 -7.66 5.75 -3.46
CA THR A 92 -9.06 6.21 -3.49
C THR A 92 -9.53 6.60 -2.08
N GLU A 93 -10.40 7.60 -1.98
CA GLU A 93 -10.97 8.09 -0.71
C GLU A 93 -11.76 7.03 0.09
N ARG A 94 -12.16 5.93 -0.55
CA ARG A 94 -12.87 4.81 0.09
C ARG A 94 -12.15 4.27 1.33
N HIS A 95 -10.82 4.37 1.38
CA HIS A 95 -10.02 3.90 2.53
C HIS A 95 -9.54 5.05 3.46
N THR A 96 -9.80 6.33 3.14
CA THR A 96 -9.46 7.48 4.01
C THR A 96 -10.58 7.80 5.01
N ALA A 97 -11.84 7.50 4.69
CA ALA A 97 -13.00 7.88 5.51
C ALA A 97 -12.98 7.30 6.95
N VAL A 98 -12.33 6.14 7.14
CA VAL A 98 -12.24 5.48 8.46
C VAL A 98 -11.24 6.19 9.40
N GLU A 99 -10.37 7.05 8.87
CA GLU A 99 -9.32 7.72 9.63
C GLU A 99 -9.81 8.92 10.46
N ARG A 100 -10.90 9.59 10.06
CA ARG A 100 -11.37 10.83 10.73
C ARG A 100 -12.15 10.61 12.03
N ARG A 101 -12.27 9.38 12.52
CA ARG A 101 -12.89 9.04 13.81
C ARG A 101 -11.85 8.42 14.74
N ARG A 102 -10.90 9.21 15.25
CA ARG A 102 -10.20 8.94 16.50
C ARG A 102 -9.86 10.24 17.20
#